data_AF-A0A453CRM8-F1
#
_entry.id   AF-A0A453CRM8-F1
#
_cell.length_a   1.000
_cell.length_b   1.000
_cell.length_c   1.000
_cell.angle_alpha   90.00
_cell.angle_beta   90.00
_cell.angle_gamma   90.00
#
_symmetry.space_group_name_H-M   'P 1'
#
loop_
_entity.id
_entity.type
_entity.pdbx_description
1 polymer ?
#
loop_
_entity_poly.entity_id
_entity_poly.type
_entity_poly.pdbx_seq_one_letter_code
_entity_poly.pdbx_strand_id
1 'polypeptide(L)'
;GQKSYGREAYMAYVSEGLGNLLDWNEVMKFQRKNGSLFNSPSTTAAALVHNYDDKALDYLNMIVSKFGGAVPTVYPLNMHCKLSMVDSLEKIGISRHFSSEIEGILDMAYSFWLQRDEEIMMDVATCAMAFRLLRMNGYDVSSDELSHLAEASNFHNSLQGYLSDTKSVLELYKASKVCVSEHELILDNIGNWSGSLLSEKLCSEGVQGLPILE
;
A
#
# COMPACT_ATOMS: atom_id res chain seq x y z
N GLY A 1 -4.56 25.62 8.48
CA GLY A 1 -3.67 24.60 7.92
C GLY A 1 -4.51 23.56 7.24
N GLN A 2 -4.30 23.30 5.95
CA GLN A 2 -5.14 22.39 5.18
C GLN A 2 -5.11 20.99 5.78
N LYS A 3 -6.30 20.42 6.03
CA LYS A 3 -6.47 18.99 6.30
C LYS A 3 -6.03 18.24 5.05
N SER A 4 -4.91 17.53 5.10
CA SER A 4 -4.52 16.58 4.05
C SER A 4 -5.08 15.20 4.39
N TYR A 5 -5.59 14.49 3.38
CA TYR A 5 -6.16 13.14 3.57
C TYR A 5 -5.13 12.20 4.21
N GLY A 6 -3.87 12.27 3.79
CA GLY A 6 -2.78 11.48 4.36
C GLY A 6 -2.58 11.69 5.87
N ARG A 7 -2.78 12.91 6.39
CA ARG A 7 -2.73 13.17 7.83
C ARG A 7 -3.93 12.52 8.55
N GLU A 8 -5.13 12.62 7.99
CA GLU A 8 -6.32 11.99 8.55
C GLU A 8 -6.18 10.47 8.58
N ALA A 9 -5.68 9.88 7.50
CA ALA A 9 -5.39 8.45 7.40
C ALA A 9 -4.35 8.00 8.43
N TYR A 10 -3.28 8.79 8.62
CA TYR A 10 -2.25 8.49 9.63
C TYR A 10 -2.81 8.51 11.05
N MET A 11 -3.58 9.53 11.40
CA MET A 11 -4.19 9.66 12.72
C MET A 11 -5.21 8.54 12.99
N ALA A 12 -5.95 8.11 11.97
CA ALA A 12 -6.85 6.96 12.06
C ALA A 12 -6.10 5.64 12.26
N TYR A 13 -4.97 5.46 11.56
CA TYR A 13 -4.13 4.26 11.68
C TYR A 13 -3.57 4.06 13.09
N VAL A 14 -3.16 5.13 13.76
CA VAL A 14 -2.60 5.08 15.14
C VAL A 14 -3.64 5.40 16.23
N SER A 15 -4.94 5.25 15.92
CA SER A 15 -6.02 5.74 16.77
C SER A 15 -6.08 5.07 18.15
N GLU A 16 -5.58 3.84 18.27
CA GLU A 16 -5.49 3.13 19.55
C GLU A 16 -4.60 3.83 20.58
N GLY A 17 -3.61 4.63 20.13
CA GLY A 17 -2.73 5.39 21.00
C GLY A 17 -3.26 6.78 21.38
N LEU A 18 -4.36 7.21 20.77
CA LEU A 18 -4.87 8.59 20.86
C LEU A 18 -6.18 8.70 21.65
N GLY A 19 -6.96 7.61 21.73
CA GLY A 19 -8.15 7.51 22.59
C GLY A 19 -9.16 8.65 22.34
N ASN A 20 -9.50 9.38 23.41
CA ASN A 20 -10.51 10.47 23.36
C ASN A 20 -10.06 11.73 22.60
N LEU A 21 -8.81 11.79 22.11
CA LEU A 21 -8.31 12.94 21.33
C LEU A 21 -8.79 12.91 19.87
N LEU A 22 -9.41 11.82 19.44
CA LEU A 22 -9.89 11.61 18.08
C LEU A 22 -11.41 11.69 17.98
N ASP A 23 -11.87 12.14 16.82
CA ASP A 23 -13.25 11.93 16.39
C ASP A 23 -13.35 10.54 15.76
N TRP A 24 -13.94 9.59 16.49
CA TRP A 24 -14.09 8.23 16.02
C TRP A 24 -15.00 8.11 14.79
N ASN A 25 -15.89 9.07 14.53
CA ASN A 25 -16.66 9.08 13.29
C ASN A 25 -15.76 9.33 12.06
N GLU A 26 -14.71 10.13 12.22
CA GLU A 26 -13.72 10.38 11.16
C GLU A 26 -12.81 9.16 10.97
N VAL A 27 -12.45 8.45 12.05
CA VAL A 27 -11.69 7.19 11.99
C VAL A 27 -12.46 6.10 11.25
N MET A 28 -13.77 5.99 11.50
CA MET A 28 -14.61 4.96 10.87
C MET A 28 -14.75 5.10 9.36
N LYS A 29 -14.37 6.25 8.77
CA LYS A 29 -14.28 6.42 7.30
C LYS A 29 -13.25 5.48 6.65
N PHE A 30 -12.32 4.95 7.43
CA PHE A 30 -11.27 4.03 6.96
C PHE A 30 -11.62 2.55 7.21
N GLN A 31 -12.86 2.24 7.63
CA GLN A 31 -13.29 0.86 7.82
C GLN A 31 -13.37 0.13 6.49
N ARG A 32 -12.71 -1.03 6.43
CA ARG A 32 -12.66 -1.93 5.27
C ARG A 32 -13.92 -2.77 5.14
N LYS A 33 -14.11 -3.39 3.97
CA LYS A 33 -15.22 -4.32 3.69
C LYS A 33 -15.28 -5.48 4.69
N ASN A 34 -14.12 -5.93 5.17
CA ASN A 34 -14.01 -7.01 6.16
C ASN A 34 -14.33 -6.56 7.60
N GLY A 35 -14.69 -5.29 7.83
CA GLY A 35 -15.01 -4.73 9.14
C GLY A 35 -13.82 -4.18 9.92
N SER A 36 -12.60 -4.45 9.50
CA SER A 36 -11.39 -3.94 10.14
C SER A 36 -11.11 -2.49 9.82
N LEU A 37 -10.35 -1.83 10.69
CA LEU A 37 -9.60 -0.62 10.35
C LEU A 37 -8.19 -1.03 9.96
N PHE A 38 -7.80 -0.77 8.71
CA PHE A 38 -6.45 -1.04 8.17
C PHE A 38 -5.95 -2.49 8.33
N ASN A 39 -6.83 -3.49 8.43
CA ASN A 39 -6.50 -4.86 8.81
C ASN A 39 -5.80 -4.96 10.18
N SER A 40 -5.87 -3.94 11.04
CA SER A 40 -5.21 -3.87 12.34
C SER A 40 -6.18 -4.30 13.46
N PRO A 41 -5.94 -5.43 14.14
CA PRO A 41 -6.76 -5.83 15.30
C PRO A 41 -6.78 -4.82 16.43
N SER A 42 -5.66 -4.15 16.73
CA SER A 42 -5.57 -3.16 17.81
C SER A 42 -6.42 -1.93 17.51
N THR A 43 -6.27 -1.36 16.31
CA THR A 43 -7.03 -0.19 15.86
C THR A 43 -8.51 -0.50 15.78
N THR A 44 -8.88 -1.69 15.30
CA THR A 44 -10.29 -2.13 15.22
C THR A 44 -10.90 -2.36 16.61
N ALA A 45 -10.14 -2.95 17.55
CA ALA A 45 -10.59 -3.12 18.93
C ALA A 45 -10.77 -1.77 19.65
N ALA A 46 -9.86 -0.82 19.45
CA ALA A 46 -10.01 0.52 19.99
C ALA A 46 -11.28 1.21 19.45
N ALA A 47 -11.54 1.12 18.15
CA ALA A 47 -12.76 1.64 17.56
C ALA A 47 -14.01 1.01 18.17
N LEU A 48 -14.05 -0.33 18.31
CA LEU A 48 -15.19 -1.03 18.91
C LEU A 48 -15.47 -0.59 20.36
N VAL A 49 -14.43 -0.35 21.15
CA VAL A 49 -14.56 0.12 22.55
C VAL A 49 -15.17 1.52 22.62
N HIS A 50 -14.81 2.39 21.67
CA HIS A 50 -15.29 3.78 21.65
C HIS A 50 -16.63 3.96 20.93
N ASN A 51 -16.89 3.17 19.90
CA ASN A 51 -18.11 3.18 19.11
C ASN A 51 -18.46 1.75 18.72
N TYR A 52 -19.54 1.22 19.29
CA TYR A 52 -19.96 -0.15 19.02
C TYR A 52 -20.35 -0.29 17.54
N ASP A 53 -19.69 -1.20 16.83
CA ASP A 53 -19.90 -1.49 15.41
C ASP A 53 -19.89 -3.01 15.18
N ASP A 54 -20.96 -3.52 14.57
CA ASP A 54 -21.14 -4.97 14.38
C ASP A 54 -20.07 -5.57 13.45
N LYS A 55 -19.64 -4.83 12.41
CA LYS A 55 -18.62 -5.35 11.48
C LYS A 55 -17.25 -5.43 12.12
N ALA A 56 -16.90 -4.44 12.93
CA ALA A 56 -15.67 -4.45 13.72
C ALA A 56 -15.69 -5.62 14.71
N LEU A 57 -16.82 -5.88 15.37
CA LEU A 57 -16.99 -7.03 16.26
C LEU A 57 -16.87 -8.36 15.49
N ASP A 58 -17.51 -8.48 14.33
CA ASP A 58 -17.43 -9.67 13.48
C ASP A 58 -15.99 -9.96 13.03
N TYR A 59 -15.26 -8.92 12.62
CA TYR A 59 -13.84 -9.03 12.29
C TYR A 59 -13.02 -9.55 13.48
N LEU A 60 -13.21 -8.99 14.68
CA LEU A 60 -12.49 -9.36 15.89
C LEU A 60 -12.84 -10.80 16.34
N ASN A 61 -14.11 -11.18 16.27
CA ASN A 61 -14.55 -12.54 16.55
C ASN A 61 -13.93 -13.55 15.56
N MET A 62 -13.89 -13.20 14.27
CA MET A 62 -13.25 -14.03 13.25
C MET A 62 -11.77 -14.26 13.58
N ILE A 63 -11.00 -13.21 13.87
CA ILE A 63 -9.56 -13.38 14.18
C ILE A 63 -9.32 -14.15 15.49
N VAL A 64 -10.11 -13.90 16.54
CA VAL A 64 -10.00 -14.65 17.82
C VAL A 64 -10.37 -16.12 17.60
N SER A 65 -11.39 -16.41 16.80
CA SER A 65 -11.74 -17.80 16.46
C SER A 65 -10.63 -18.53 15.71
N LYS A 66 -9.84 -17.79 14.91
CA LYS A 66 -8.75 -18.34 14.10
C LYS A 66 -7.45 -18.52 14.89
N PHE A 67 -7.11 -17.58 15.76
CA PHE A 67 -5.80 -17.53 16.44
C PHE A 67 -5.87 -17.81 17.95
N GLY A 68 -7.07 -17.98 18.51
CA GLY A 68 -7.29 -18.23 19.93
C GLY A 68 -7.00 -17.00 20.79
N GLY A 69 -6.18 -17.16 21.83
CA GLY A 69 -5.91 -16.12 22.83
C GLY A 69 -4.93 -15.00 22.40
N ALA A 70 -4.44 -15.03 21.16
CA ALA A 70 -3.54 -14.02 20.62
C ALA A 70 -3.96 -13.67 19.18
N VAL A 71 -3.61 -12.48 18.72
CA VAL A 71 -3.88 -12.02 17.34
C VAL A 71 -2.61 -11.43 16.73
N PRO A 72 -2.42 -11.51 15.40
CA PRO A 72 -1.32 -10.83 14.72
C PRO A 72 -1.51 -9.30 14.76
N THR A 73 -0.47 -8.56 14.39
CA THR A 73 -0.57 -7.09 14.25
C THR A 73 -1.38 -6.66 13.03
N VAL A 74 -1.46 -7.49 11.98
CA VAL A 74 -2.23 -7.25 10.75
C VAL A 74 -2.89 -8.55 10.28
N TYR A 75 -4.17 -8.52 9.94
CA TYR A 75 -4.89 -9.64 9.35
C TYR A 75 -6.12 -9.21 8.50
N PRO A 76 -6.40 -9.86 7.35
CA PRO A 76 -5.59 -10.85 6.66
C PRO A 76 -4.21 -10.28 6.26
N LEU A 77 -3.26 -11.17 5.99
CA LEU A 77 -1.97 -10.78 5.39
C LEU A 77 -2.26 -9.99 4.12
N ASN A 78 -1.78 -8.74 4.09
CA ASN A 78 -2.05 -7.84 2.98
C ASN A 78 -1.48 -8.38 1.66
N MET A 79 -2.07 -7.96 0.55
CA MET A 79 -1.61 -8.35 -0.78
C MET A 79 -0.15 -7.93 -1.01
N HIS A 80 0.29 -6.82 -0.39
CA HIS A 80 1.68 -6.36 -0.40
C HIS A 80 2.68 -7.46 -0.02
N CYS A 81 2.45 -8.18 1.08
CA CYS A 81 3.38 -9.22 1.54
C CYS A 81 3.52 -10.36 0.54
N LYS A 82 2.41 -10.80 -0.07
CA LYS A 82 2.43 -11.86 -1.09
C LYS A 82 3.18 -11.42 -2.35
N LEU A 83 2.89 -10.22 -2.84
CA LEU A 83 3.57 -9.65 -4.01
C LEU A 83 5.07 -9.41 -3.73
N SER A 84 5.41 -8.96 -2.51
CA SER A 84 6.81 -8.81 -2.09
C SER A 84 7.57 -10.14 -2.09
N MET A 85 6.91 -11.24 -1.73
CA MET A 85 7.50 -12.58 -1.81
C MET A 85 7.76 -12.97 -3.27
N VAL A 86 6.79 -12.78 -4.17
CA VAL A 86 6.96 -13.04 -5.61
C VAL A 86 8.12 -12.22 -6.17
N ASP A 87 8.10 -10.91 -5.93
CA ASP A 87 9.14 -9.98 -6.38
C ASP A 87 10.55 -10.36 -5.87
N SER A 88 10.63 -10.85 -4.63
CA SER A 88 11.89 -11.33 -4.04
C SER A 88 12.38 -12.62 -4.73
N LEU A 89 11.49 -13.59 -4.94
CA LEU A 89 11.82 -14.87 -5.59
C LEU A 89 12.29 -14.68 -7.03
N GLU A 90 11.66 -13.75 -7.76
CA GLU A 90 12.08 -13.36 -9.12
C GLU A 90 13.46 -12.70 -9.10
N LYS A 91 13.68 -11.71 -8.22
CA LYS A 91 14.95 -10.98 -8.12
C LYS A 91 16.15 -11.85 -7.77
N ILE A 92 15.97 -12.86 -6.92
CA ILE A 92 17.05 -13.79 -6.56
C ILE A 92 17.20 -14.94 -7.57
N GLY A 93 16.36 -15.00 -8.61
CA GLY A 93 16.48 -15.96 -9.71
C GLY A 93 16.08 -17.39 -9.36
N ILE A 94 15.21 -17.60 -8.36
CA ILE A 94 14.74 -18.93 -7.94
C ILE A 94 13.25 -19.17 -8.17
N SER A 95 12.53 -18.19 -8.75
CA SER A 95 11.08 -18.25 -8.99
C SER A 95 10.61 -19.51 -9.73
N ARG A 96 11.42 -20.07 -10.64
CA ARG A 96 11.11 -21.32 -11.36
C ARG A 96 10.78 -22.53 -10.49
N HIS A 97 11.24 -22.54 -9.23
CA HIS A 97 10.97 -23.63 -8.29
C HIS A 97 9.62 -23.47 -7.59
N PHE A 98 8.97 -22.32 -7.77
CA PHE A 98 7.72 -21.92 -7.10
C PHE A 98 6.68 -21.44 -8.13
N SER A 99 6.76 -21.89 -9.38
CA SER A 99 5.93 -21.36 -10.47
C SER A 99 4.44 -21.49 -10.19
N SER A 100 3.99 -22.61 -9.62
CA SER A 100 2.57 -22.81 -9.30
C SER A 100 2.09 -21.90 -8.17
N GLU A 101 2.92 -21.69 -7.14
CA GLU A 101 2.61 -20.81 -6.02
C GLU A 101 2.59 -19.33 -6.46
N ILE A 102 3.53 -18.94 -7.33
CA ILE A 102 3.60 -17.60 -7.90
C ILE A 102 2.36 -17.34 -8.77
N GLU A 103 2.02 -18.26 -9.68
CA GLU A 103 0.84 -18.17 -10.53
C GLU A 103 -0.43 -18.01 -9.67
N GLY A 104 -0.60 -18.80 -8.62
CA GLY A 104 -1.75 -18.66 -7.71
C GLY A 104 -1.81 -17.32 -6.97
N ILE A 105 -0.67 -16.70 -6.63
CA ILE A 105 -0.64 -15.36 -6.04
C ILE A 105 -1.00 -14.30 -7.10
N LEU A 106 -0.46 -14.40 -8.30
CA LEU A 106 -0.71 -13.46 -9.39
C LEU A 106 -2.17 -13.54 -9.87
N ASP A 107 -2.76 -14.73 -9.97
CA ASP A 107 -4.19 -14.91 -10.28
C ASP A 107 -5.09 -14.25 -9.25
N MET A 108 -4.75 -14.38 -7.96
CA MET A 108 -5.47 -13.70 -6.89
C MET A 108 -5.32 -12.18 -7.00
N ALA A 109 -4.11 -11.68 -7.25
CA ALA A 109 -3.84 -10.27 -7.44
C ALA A 109 -4.57 -9.72 -8.68
N TYR A 110 -4.65 -10.48 -9.77
CA TYR A 110 -5.36 -10.12 -10.98
C TYR A 110 -6.86 -10.01 -10.75
N SER A 111 -7.44 -10.98 -10.03
CA SER A 111 -8.86 -10.94 -9.63
C SER A 111 -9.18 -9.67 -8.81
N PHE A 112 -8.30 -9.31 -7.86
CA PHE A 112 -8.44 -8.09 -7.07
C PHE A 112 -8.23 -6.82 -7.92
N TRP A 113 -7.29 -6.86 -8.87
CA TRP A 113 -7.05 -5.77 -9.81
C TRP A 113 -8.29 -5.45 -10.63
N LEU A 114 -8.89 -6.46 -11.27
CA LEU A 114 -10.11 -6.33 -12.08
C LEU A 114 -11.30 -5.79 -11.28
N GLN A 115 -11.40 -6.14 -10.00
CA GLN A 115 -12.45 -5.69 -9.10
C GLN A 115 -12.16 -4.32 -8.47
N ARG A 116 -10.98 -3.74 -8.75
CA ARG A 116 -10.44 -2.55 -8.07
C ARG A 116 -10.53 -2.69 -6.55
N ASP A 117 -10.14 -3.85 -6.04
CA ASP A 117 -10.29 -4.18 -4.63
C ASP A 117 -9.40 -3.30 -3.73
N GLU A 118 -9.89 -3.01 -2.53
CA GLU A 118 -9.25 -2.12 -1.57
C GLU A 118 -7.91 -2.69 -1.05
N GLU A 119 -7.73 -4.02 -1.08
CA GLU A 119 -6.46 -4.67 -0.73
C GLU A 119 -5.31 -4.29 -1.67
N ILE A 120 -5.61 -3.84 -2.90
CA ILE A 120 -4.62 -3.35 -3.86
C ILE A 120 -4.69 -1.82 -3.97
N MET A 121 -5.90 -1.26 -4.14
CA MET A 121 -6.07 0.13 -4.57
C MET A 121 -5.84 1.16 -3.45
N MET A 122 -5.94 0.79 -2.17
CA MET A 122 -5.73 1.74 -1.05
C MET A 122 -4.26 1.96 -0.69
N ASP A 123 -3.36 1.06 -1.10
CA ASP A 123 -1.94 1.15 -0.79
C ASP A 123 -1.11 1.36 -2.05
N VAL A 124 -0.43 2.50 -2.12
CA VAL A 124 0.29 2.94 -3.33
C VAL A 124 1.38 1.97 -3.73
N ALA A 125 2.17 1.48 -2.77
CA ALA A 125 3.24 0.51 -3.03
C ALA A 125 2.67 -0.81 -3.56
N THR A 126 1.58 -1.29 -2.96
CA THR A 126 0.88 -2.51 -3.37
C THR A 126 0.30 -2.38 -4.77
N CYS A 127 -0.37 -1.27 -5.07
CA CYS A 127 -0.94 -0.97 -6.38
C CYS A 127 0.14 -0.96 -7.47
N ALA A 128 1.22 -0.22 -7.26
CA ALA A 128 2.34 -0.14 -8.20
C ALA A 128 3.04 -1.50 -8.41
N MET A 129 3.26 -2.25 -7.32
CA MET A 129 3.87 -3.57 -7.37
C MET A 129 2.96 -4.60 -8.08
N ALA A 130 1.66 -4.58 -7.79
CA ALA A 130 0.68 -5.45 -8.44
C ALA A 130 0.66 -5.21 -9.94
N PHE A 131 0.52 -3.95 -10.38
CA PHE A 131 0.58 -3.58 -11.78
C PHE A 131 1.83 -4.12 -12.47
N ARG A 132 3.00 -3.86 -11.87
CA ARG A 132 4.29 -4.27 -12.43
C ARG A 132 4.39 -5.79 -12.57
N LEU A 133 4.11 -6.52 -11.50
CA LEU A 133 4.26 -7.98 -11.47
C LEU A 133 3.25 -8.67 -12.39
N LEU A 134 1.99 -8.22 -12.39
CA LEU A 134 0.95 -8.72 -13.30
C LEU A 134 1.37 -8.52 -14.75
N ARG A 135 1.78 -7.29 -15.10
CA ARG A 135 2.21 -6.97 -16.47
C ARG A 135 3.44 -7.78 -16.91
N MET A 136 4.46 -7.88 -16.06
CA MET A 136 5.67 -8.64 -16.35
C MET A 136 5.41 -10.14 -16.55
N ASN A 137 4.33 -10.66 -15.95
CA ASN A 137 3.92 -12.06 -16.08
C ASN A 137 2.81 -12.27 -17.12
N GLY A 138 2.53 -11.28 -17.98
CA GLY A 138 1.66 -11.44 -19.15
C GLY A 138 0.16 -11.25 -18.88
N TYR A 139 -0.23 -10.76 -17.70
CA TYR A 139 -1.61 -10.39 -17.43
C TYR A 139 -1.98 -9.07 -18.13
N ASP A 140 -3.20 -9.00 -18.63
CA ASP A 140 -3.73 -7.80 -19.28
C ASP A 140 -4.18 -6.78 -18.22
N VAL A 141 -3.27 -5.86 -17.89
CA VAL A 141 -3.51 -4.74 -16.97
C VAL A 141 -3.20 -3.42 -17.68
N SER A 142 -4.14 -2.48 -17.65
CA SER A 142 -3.98 -1.19 -18.30
C SER A 142 -3.32 -0.17 -17.35
N SER A 143 -2.55 0.76 -17.92
CA SER A 143 -1.94 1.85 -17.17
C SER A 143 -2.96 2.89 -16.71
N ASP A 144 -4.15 2.93 -17.34
CA ASP A 144 -5.20 3.91 -17.02
C ASP A 144 -5.72 3.76 -15.59
N GLU A 145 -5.64 2.56 -15.04
CA GLU A 145 -5.98 2.25 -13.65
C GLU A 145 -5.06 2.99 -12.67
N LEU A 146 -3.84 3.35 -13.08
CA LEU A 146 -2.88 4.16 -12.32
C LEU A 146 -3.07 5.67 -12.49
N SER A 147 -4.10 6.13 -13.21
CA SER A 147 -4.37 7.56 -13.42
C SER A 147 -4.47 8.37 -12.12
N HIS A 148 -4.98 7.78 -11.05
CA HIS A 148 -5.04 8.39 -9.71
C HIS A 148 -3.66 8.66 -9.09
N LEU A 149 -2.58 8.08 -9.64
CA LEU A 149 -1.19 8.23 -9.22
C LEU A 149 -0.33 8.94 -10.27
N ALA A 150 -0.93 9.41 -11.38
CA ALA A 150 -0.21 10.05 -12.47
C ALA A 150 0.52 11.34 -12.06
N GLU A 151 0.02 12.03 -11.02
CA GLU A 151 0.58 13.26 -10.51
C GLU A 151 1.18 13.09 -9.11
N ALA A 152 2.31 13.75 -8.84
CA ALA A 152 2.94 13.77 -7.53
C ALA A 152 2.02 14.37 -6.45
N SER A 153 1.17 15.34 -6.79
CA SER A 153 0.16 15.95 -5.91
C SER A 153 -0.75 14.90 -5.28
N ASN A 154 -1.22 13.93 -6.08
CA ASN A 154 -2.08 12.84 -5.62
C ASN A 154 -1.33 11.90 -4.69
N PHE A 155 -0.07 11.58 -5.02
CA PHE A 155 0.79 10.82 -4.12
C PHE A 155 0.98 11.55 -2.78
N HIS A 156 1.32 12.83 -2.77
CA HIS A 156 1.52 13.62 -1.55
C HIS A 156 0.27 13.71 -0.66
N ASN A 157 -0.92 13.60 -1.24
CA ASN A 157 -2.18 13.59 -0.48
C ASN A 157 -2.52 12.21 0.12
N SER A 158 -1.82 11.14 -0.26
CA SER A 158 -1.97 9.79 0.32
C SER A 158 -1.28 9.65 1.68
N LEU A 159 -1.56 8.55 2.40
CA LEU A 159 -0.86 8.20 3.65
C LEU A 159 0.65 8.06 3.41
N GLN A 160 1.03 7.37 2.34
CA GLN A 160 2.43 7.11 1.97
C GLN A 160 3.15 8.40 1.60
N GLY A 161 2.48 9.31 0.90
CA GLY A 161 3.02 10.64 0.60
C GLY A 161 3.20 11.51 1.84
N TYR A 162 2.23 11.49 2.76
CA TYR A 162 2.35 12.19 4.05
C TYR A 162 3.53 11.70 4.88
N LEU A 163 3.78 10.38 4.86
CA LEU A 163 4.92 9.75 5.53
C LEU A 163 6.25 9.89 4.77
N SER A 164 6.25 10.52 3.59
CA SER A 164 7.40 10.58 2.68
C SER A 164 7.99 9.18 2.40
N ASP A 165 7.14 8.19 2.18
CA ASP A 165 7.57 6.80 2.03
C ASP A 165 8.36 6.59 0.73
N THR A 166 9.68 6.42 0.85
CA THR A 166 10.58 6.16 -0.28
C THR A 166 10.28 4.84 -0.97
N LYS A 167 9.75 3.83 -0.26
CA LYS A 167 9.43 2.52 -0.87
C LYS A 167 8.31 2.64 -1.89
N SER A 168 7.23 3.35 -1.55
CA SER A 168 6.13 3.63 -2.49
C SER A 168 6.60 4.37 -3.74
N VAL A 169 7.43 5.39 -3.58
CA VAL A 169 8.00 6.14 -4.72
C VAL A 169 8.86 5.22 -5.60
N LEU A 170 9.66 4.34 -4.98
CA LEU A 170 10.48 3.38 -5.70
C LEU A 170 9.64 2.34 -6.48
N GLU A 171 8.55 1.83 -5.90
CA GLU A 171 7.67 0.90 -6.62
C GLU A 171 6.94 1.57 -7.79
N LEU A 172 6.52 2.83 -7.65
CA LEU A 172 5.97 3.63 -8.76
C LEU A 172 6.99 3.83 -9.87
N TYR A 173 8.23 4.17 -9.51
CA TYR A 173 9.30 4.31 -10.49
C TYR A 173 9.53 2.99 -11.23
N LYS A 174 9.62 1.85 -10.53
CA LYS A 174 9.75 0.53 -11.16
C LYS A 174 8.56 0.19 -12.06
N ALA A 175 7.33 0.49 -11.63
CA ALA A 175 6.12 0.28 -12.42
C ALA A 175 6.14 1.09 -13.73
N SER A 176 6.66 2.32 -13.72
CA SER A 176 6.82 3.11 -14.95
C SER A 176 7.73 2.46 -16.00
N LYS A 177 8.65 1.58 -15.58
CA LYS A 177 9.63 0.94 -16.48
C LYS A 177 9.10 -0.28 -17.22
N VAL A 178 7.88 -0.73 -16.93
CA VAL A 178 7.21 -1.81 -17.67
C VAL A 178 6.21 -1.25 -18.70
N CYS A 179 6.54 -0.10 -19.28
CA CYS A 179 5.79 0.51 -20.37
C CYS A 179 5.87 -0.37 -21.63
N VAL A 180 4.72 -0.63 -22.26
CA VAL A 180 4.62 -1.51 -23.45
C VAL A 180 4.34 -0.73 -24.74
N SER A 181 3.98 0.56 -24.63
CA SER A 181 3.63 1.42 -25.77
C SER A 181 3.98 2.88 -25.49
N GLU A 182 4.46 3.60 -26.50
CA GLU A 182 4.76 5.04 -26.43
C GLU A 182 3.53 5.91 -26.13
N HIS A 183 2.34 5.34 -26.13
CA HIS A 183 1.09 6.04 -25.83
C HIS A 183 0.69 5.98 -24.34
N GLU A 184 1.44 5.27 -23.48
CA GLU A 184 1.15 5.16 -22.04
C GLU A 184 1.68 6.39 -21.26
N LEU A 185 1.14 7.58 -21.56
CA LEU A 185 1.55 8.86 -20.94
C LEU A 185 1.47 8.86 -19.41
N ILE A 186 0.58 8.05 -18.83
CA ILE A 186 0.46 7.89 -17.38
C ILE A 186 1.76 7.34 -16.79
N LEU A 187 2.37 6.34 -17.43
CA LEU A 187 3.62 5.76 -16.96
C LEU A 187 4.78 6.73 -17.15
N ASP A 188 4.80 7.51 -18.23
CA ASP A 188 5.80 8.55 -18.43
C ASP A 188 5.73 9.59 -17.32
N ASN A 189 4.53 10.09 -17.01
CA ASN A 189 4.31 11.04 -15.92
C ASN A 189 4.78 10.46 -14.58
N ILE A 190 4.35 9.23 -14.26
CA ILE A 190 4.77 8.52 -13.04
C ILE A 190 6.29 8.40 -12.98
N GLY A 191 6.92 7.94 -14.05
CA GLY A 191 8.37 7.76 -14.12
C GLY A 191 9.15 9.07 -13.96
N ASN A 192 8.65 10.16 -14.54
CA ASN A 192 9.27 11.49 -14.47
C ASN A 192 9.24 12.05 -13.05
N TRP A 193 8.06 12.09 -12.41
CA TRP A 193 7.96 12.69 -11.08
C TRP A 193 8.59 11.80 -10.01
N SER A 194 8.38 10.48 -10.07
CA SER A 194 8.94 9.55 -9.08
C SER A 194 10.46 9.48 -9.19
N GLY A 195 11.00 9.46 -10.41
CA GLY A 195 12.44 9.51 -10.64
C GLY A 195 13.07 10.80 -10.14
N SER A 196 12.43 11.94 -10.38
CA SER A 196 12.91 13.25 -9.88
C SER A 196 12.94 13.29 -8.36
N LEU A 197 11.88 12.80 -7.70
CA LEU A 197 11.79 12.74 -6.23
C LEU A 197 12.81 11.78 -5.63
N LEU A 198 13.06 10.62 -6.25
CA LEU A 198 14.11 9.69 -5.80
C LEU A 198 15.51 10.31 -5.92
N SER A 199 15.79 11.00 -7.03
CA SER A 199 17.05 11.73 -7.21
C SER A 199 17.23 12.83 -6.17
N GLU A 200 16.18 13.60 -5.87
CA GLU A 200 16.21 14.61 -4.81
C GLU A 200 16.54 14.00 -3.45
N LYS A 201 15.89 12.88 -3.08
CA LYS A 201 16.17 12.16 -1.83
C LYS A 201 17.64 11.72 -1.75
N LEU A 202 18.17 11.12 -2.81
CA LEU A 202 19.58 10.71 -2.88
C LEU A 202 20.54 11.88 -2.71
N CYS A 203 20.26 13.02 -3.35
CA CYS A 203 21.06 14.23 -3.20
C CYS A 203 20.99 14.80 -1.77
N SER A 204 19.82 14.77 -1.14
CA SER A 204 19.63 15.28 0.23
C SER A 204 20.33 14.43 1.29
N GLU A 205 20.39 13.11 1.11
CA GLU A 205 21.12 12.18 1.98
C GLU A 205 22.65 12.33 1.82
N GLY A 206 23.11 12.61 0.60
CA GLY A 206 24.54 12.87 0.32
C GLY A 206 25.09 14.15 0.97
N VAL A 207 24.25 15.14 1.25
CA VAL A 207 24.66 16.41 1.88
C VAL A 207 24.80 16.27 3.41
N GLN A 208 24.16 15.30 4.05
CA GLN A 208 24.35 15.02 5.48
C GLN A 208 25.55 14.09 5.79
N GLY A 209 26.21 13.55 4.75
CA GLY A 209 27.28 12.55 4.88
C GLY A 209 28.73 13.06 4.81
N LEU A 210 28.98 14.37 4.65
CA LEU A 210 30.34 14.93 4.69
C LEU A 210 30.57 15.74 5.97
N PRO A 211 31.31 15.22 6.97
CA PRO A 211 32.15 16.06 7.79
C PRO A 211 33.26 16.59 6.88
N ILE A 212 33.25 17.90 6.63
CA ILE A 212 34.43 18.62 6.15
C ILE A 212 35.49 18.45 7.24
N LEU A 213 36.44 17.55 7.02
CA LEU A 213 37.71 17.52 7.75
C LEU A 213 38.66 18.44 6.98
N GLU A 214 38.73 19.69 7.42
CA GLU A 214 39.98 20.47 7.38
C GLU A 214 40.72 20.29 8.71
#